data_AF-A0A2M7R2V8-F1
#
_entry.id   AF-A0A2M7R2V8-F1
#
_cell.length_a   1.000
_cell.length_b   1.000
_cell.length_c   1.000
_cell.angle_alpha   90.00
_cell.angle_beta   90.00
_cell.angle_gamma   90.00
#
_symmetry.space_group_name_H-M   'P 1'
#
loop_
_entity.id
_entity.type
_entity.pdbx_description
1 polymer ?
#
loop_
_entity_poly.entity_id
_entity_poly.type
_entity_poly.pdbx_seq_one_letter_code
_entity_poly.pdbx_strand_id
1 'polypeptide(L)'
;MEEDRILIRKQTILQKIQKLSVSEKIHLALRGGKEIRSILLRDPNKEVVLTVLENPKMTETEIELISKSRSTPDEALRKITKKREWMRNYNVILGLVTNTKTPPGISVALVNELKTRDLAILEKNKNVIEGVRATAKKILRARKAH
;
A
#
# COMPACT_ATOMS: atom_id res chain seq x y z
N MET A 1 14.20 45.82 -14.64
CA MET A 1 12.79 45.84 -14.23
C MET A 1 12.62 44.77 -13.17
N GLU A 2 12.48 45.19 -11.91
CA GLU A 2 12.48 44.38 -10.68
C GLU A 2 11.24 43.48 -10.56
N GLU A 3 10.27 43.62 -11.47
CA GLU A 3 8.96 42.95 -11.44
C GLU A 3 9.00 41.48 -11.88
N ASP A 4 9.95 41.08 -12.73
CA ASP A 4 10.14 39.67 -13.12
C ASP A 4 10.66 38.78 -11.95
N ARG A 5 11.21 39.40 -10.89
CA ARG A 5 11.68 38.68 -9.69
C ARG A 5 10.54 38.27 -8.76
N ILE A 6 9.34 38.81 -8.93
CA ILE A 6 8.18 38.54 -8.07
C ILE A 6 7.45 37.25 -8.49
N LEU A 7 7.79 36.68 -9.65
CA LEU A 7 7.30 35.38 -10.12
C LEU A 7 8.26 34.21 -9.80
N ILE A 8 9.06 34.31 -8.73
CA ILE A 8 9.79 33.16 -8.17
C ILE A 8 8.73 32.21 -7.56
N ARG A 9 8.18 31.36 -8.44
CA ARG A 9 7.14 30.37 -8.16
C ARG A 9 7.37 29.74 -6.79
N LYS A 10 6.46 29.96 -5.84
CA LYS A 10 6.32 29.11 -4.64
C LYS A 10 6.08 27.68 -5.13
N GLN A 11 7.16 26.95 -5.37
CA GLN A 11 7.07 25.57 -5.85
C GLN A 11 6.39 24.73 -4.77
N THR A 12 5.38 23.96 -5.16
CA THR A 12 4.72 23.03 -4.25
C THR A 12 5.71 21.96 -3.79
N ILE A 13 5.46 21.33 -2.64
CA ILE A 13 6.33 20.25 -2.12
C ILE A 13 6.47 19.14 -3.16
N LEU A 14 5.39 18.82 -3.88
CA LEU A 14 5.41 17.88 -5.00
C LEU A 14 6.40 18.28 -6.09
N GLN A 15 6.37 19.53 -6.56
CA GLN A 15 7.28 20.02 -7.61
C GLN A 15 8.74 19.98 -7.17
N LYS A 16 9.01 20.25 -5.88
CA LYS A 16 10.38 20.13 -5.34
C LYS A 16 10.84 18.67 -5.32
N ILE A 17 10.01 17.76 -4.83
CA ILE A 17 10.34 16.31 -4.77
C ILE A 17 10.55 15.72 -6.16
N GLN A 18 9.76 16.13 -7.16
CA GLN A 18 9.90 15.64 -8.54
C GLN A 18 11.25 15.98 -9.18
N LYS A 19 11.90 17.06 -8.73
CA LYS A 19 13.22 17.47 -9.22
C LYS A 19 14.39 16.77 -8.52
N LEU A 20 14.13 16.08 -7.40
CA LEU A 20 15.16 15.36 -6.66
C LEU A 20 15.60 14.10 -7.40
N SER A 21 16.89 13.79 -7.28
CA SER A 21 17.45 12.50 -7.65
C SER A 21 16.88 11.38 -6.79
N VAL A 22 17.05 10.12 -7.24
CA VAL A 22 16.63 8.94 -6.48
C VAL A 22 17.30 8.89 -5.10
N SER A 23 18.59 9.19 -5.02
CA SER A 23 19.35 9.20 -3.76
C SER A 23 18.80 10.23 -2.77
N GLU A 24 18.52 11.46 -3.24
CA GLU A 24 17.93 12.50 -2.40
C GLU A 24 16.52 12.11 -1.93
N LYS A 25 15.72 11.47 -2.79
CA LYS A 25 14.40 10.94 -2.41
C LYS A 25 14.50 9.84 -1.37
N ILE A 26 15.48 8.95 -1.45
CA ILE A 26 15.74 7.90 -0.44
C ILE A 26 16.07 8.54 0.91
N HIS A 27 16.96 9.53 0.93
CA HIS A 27 17.29 10.24 2.18
C HIS A 27 16.09 10.98 2.76
N LEU A 28 15.29 11.60 1.88
CA LEU A 28 14.07 12.30 2.24
C LEU A 28 12.98 11.33 2.73
N ALA A 29 12.91 10.12 2.18
CA ALA A 29 11.94 9.09 2.54
C ALA A 29 12.06 8.69 4.02
N LEU A 30 13.28 8.65 4.57
CA LEU A 30 13.53 8.27 5.97
C LEU A 30 13.22 9.38 6.98
N ARG A 31 13.30 10.65 6.57
CA ARG A 31 13.21 11.82 7.47
C ARG A 31 11.94 12.64 7.28
N GLY A 32 11.30 12.48 6.12
CA GLY A 32 10.14 13.23 5.69
C GLY A 32 8.93 13.07 6.60
N GLY A 33 8.16 14.16 6.72
CA GLY A 33 6.84 14.15 7.34
C GLY A 33 5.79 13.44 6.49
N LYS A 34 4.55 13.41 6.99
CA LYS A 34 3.41 12.72 6.36
C LYS A 34 3.19 13.11 4.89
N GLU A 35 3.26 14.40 4.57
CA GLU A 35 3.04 14.89 3.19
C GLU A 35 4.09 14.37 2.22
N ILE A 36 5.37 14.40 2.63
CA ILE A 36 6.49 13.90 1.84
C ILE A 36 6.33 12.39 1.61
N ARG A 37 6.02 11.62 2.66
CA ARG A 37 5.80 10.18 2.52
C ARG A 37 4.65 9.87 1.59
N SER A 38 3.53 10.58 1.71
CA SER A 38 2.36 10.39 0.83
C SER A 38 2.71 10.60 -0.65
N ILE A 39 3.65 11.51 -0.95
CA ILE A 39 4.15 11.74 -2.31
C ILE A 39 5.09 10.60 -2.73
N LEU A 40 6.09 10.28 -1.90
CA LEU A 40 7.12 9.29 -2.20
C LEU A 40 6.59 7.84 -2.27
N LEU A 41 5.47 7.53 -1.60
CA LEU A 41 4.79 6.23 -1.70
C LEU A 41 4.22 5.94 -3.09
N ARG A 42 4.06 6.98 -3.92
CA ARG A 42 3.61 6.87 -5.32
C ARG A 42 4.76 7.06 -6.31
N ASP A 43 6.00 7.12 -5.83
CA ASP A 43 7.16 7.30 -6.69
C ASP A 43 7.29 6.11 -7.67
N PRO A 44 7.61 6.35 -8.95
CA PRO A 44 7.81 5.27 -9.91
C PRO A 44 9.03 4.39 -9.57
N ASN A 45 9.99 4.91 -8.80
CA ASN A 45 11.13 4.12 -8.35
C ASN A 45 10.75 3.26 -7.14
N LYS A 46 10.81 1.94 -7.33
CA LYS A 46 10.50 0.95 -6.29
C LYS A 46 11.34 1.09 -5.02
N GLU A 47 12.62 1.48 -5.15
CA GLU A 47 13.55 1.60 -4.02
C GLU A 47 13.12 2.73 -3.11
N VAL A 48 12.71 3.87 -3.68
CA VAL A 48 12.14 5.00 -2.93
C VAL A 48 10.92 4.54 -2.13
N VAL A 49 9.98 3.82 -2.76
CA VAL A 49 8.77 3.30 -2.08
C VAL A 49 9.15 2.35 -0.94
N LEU A 50 10.10 1.45 -1.16
CA LEU A 50 10.59 0.50 -0.16
C LEU A 50 11.27 1.19 1.01
N THR A 51 12.01 2.27 0.78
CA THR A 51 12.63 3.09 1.82
C THR A 51 11.59 3.86 2.62
N VAL A 52 10.52 4.37 2.00
CA VAL A 52 9.45 5.05 2.75
C VAL A 52 8.81 4.12 3.79
N LEU A 53 8.67 2.83 3.48
CA LEU A 53 8.19 1.82 4.44
C LEU A 53 9.12 1.58 5.64
N GLU A 54 10.36 2.07 5.59
CA GLU A 54 11.31 2.02 6.72
C GLU A 54 11.28 3.27 7.58
N ASN A 55 10.52 4.30 7.19
CA ASN A 55 10.44 5.52 7.97
C ASN A 55 9.80 5.24 9.35
N PRO A 56 10.45 5.63 10.45
CA PRO A 56 9.98 5.32 11.81
C PRO A 56 8.65 5.99 12.16
N LYS A 57 8.22 6.99 11.38
CA LYS A 57 6.94 7.71 11.55
C LYS A 57 5.84 7.17 10.65
N MET A 58 6.03 6.00 10.01
CA MET A 58 4.98 5.34 9.24
C MET A 58 3.80 4.98 10.14
N THR A 59 2.59 5.26 9.65
CA THR A 59 1.35 4.99 10.37
C THR A 59 0.58 3.84 9.74
N GLU A 60 -0.22 3.13 10.54
CA GLU A 60 -1.07 2.05 10.02
C GLU A 60 -2.05 2.52 8.94
N THR A 61 -2.56 3.76 9.05
CA THR A 61 -3.43 4.35 8.03
C THR A 61 -2.71 4.49 6.68
N GLU A 62 -1.43 4.89 6.68
CA GLU A 62 -0.64 4.94 5.46
C GLU A 62 -0.42 3.53 4.90
N ILE A 63 -0.14 2.54 5.77
CA ILE A 63 0.02 1.14 5.36
C ILE A 63 -1.26 0.55 4.77
N GLU A 64 -2.42 0.86 5.35
CA GLU A 64 -3.72 0.46 4.81
C GLU A 64 -3.90 0.97 3.38
N LEU A 65 -3.62 2.26 3.14
CA LEU A 65 -3.73 2.86 1.81
C LEU A 65 -2.79 2.19 0.79
N ILE A 66 -1.55 1.91 1.21
CA ILE A 66 -0.55 1.24 0.36
C ILE A 66 -0.98 -0.20 0.05
N SER A 67 -1.49 -0.93 1.04
CA SER A 67 -1.90 -2.33 0.86
C SER A 67 -3.01 -2.48 -0.19
N LYS A 68 -3.88 -1.47 -0.34
CA LYS A 68 -4.97 -1.44 -1.32
C LYS A 68 -4.55 -0.93 -2.70
N SER A 69 -3.40 -0.28 -2.80
CA SER A 69 -3.01 0.43 -4.03
C SER A 69 -2.45 -0.51 -5.09
N ARG A 70 -2.98 -0.41 -6.31
CA ARG A 70 -2.49 -1.17 -7.49
C ARG A 70 -1.16 -0.67 -8.04
N SER A 71 -0.74 0.52 -7.65
CA SER A 71 0.57 1.08 -8.01
C SER A 71 1.70 0.57 -7.12
N THR A 72 1.37 -0.11 -6.02
CA THR A 72 2.37 -0.59 -5.07
C THR A 72 3.08 -1.83 -5.63
N PRO A 73 4.43 -1.86 -5.63
CA PRO A 73 5.18 -3.02 -6.08
C PRO A 73 4.96 -4.21 -5.14
N ASP A 74 5.01 -5.44 -5.67
CA ASP A 74 4.79 -6.65 -4.88
C ASP A 74 5.81 -6.80 -3.75
N GLU A 75 7.05 -6.33 -3.97
CA GLU A 75 8.11 -6.30 -2.96
C GLU A 75 7.73 -5.45 -1.73
N ALA A 76 7.04 -4.31 -1.94
CA ALA A 76 6.52 -3.49 -0.86
C ALA A 76 5.39 -4.20 -0.10
N LEU A 77 4.51 -4.91 -0.81
CA LEU A 77 3.45 -5.71 -0.19
C LEU A 77 4.02 -6.88 0.64
N ARG A 78 5.09 -7.53 0.16
CA ARG A 78 5.84 -8.54 0.93
C ARG A 78 6.52 -7.94 2.16
N LYS A 79 7.02 -6.71 2.07
CA LYS A 79 7.62 -6.02 3.22
C LYS A 79 6.57 -5.73 4.29
N ILE A 80 5.36 -5.34 3.86
CA ILE A 80 4.23 -5.13 4.77
C ILE A 80 3.89 -6.43 5.51
N THR A 81 3.86 -7.57 4.83
CA THR A 81 3.47 -8.86 5.45
C THR A 81 4.47 -9.38 6.47
N LYS A 82 5.73 -8.93 6.39
CA LYS A 82 6.78 -9.27 7.38
C LYS A 82 6.67 -8.48 8.68
N LYS A 83 5.90 -7.40 8.72
CA LYS A 83 5.75 -6.52 9.89
C LYS A 83 4.52 -6.93 10.69
N ARG A 84 4.75 -7.65 11.80
CA ARG A 84 3.67 -8.19 12.66
C ARG A 84 2.74 -7.11 13.20
N GLU A 85 3.25 -5.91 13.47
CA GLU A 85 2.46 -4.75 13.89
C GLU A 85 1.34 -4.43 12.88
N TRP A 86 1.68 -4.29 11.60
CA TRP A 86 0.72 -3.95 10.55
C TRP A 86 -0.23 -5.12 10.23
N MET A 87 0.25 -6.35 10.36
CA MET A 87 -0.56 -7.55 10.15
C MET A 87 -1.61 -7.80 11.24
N ARG A 88 -1.61 -7.02 12.34
CA ARG A 88 -2.73 -7.04 13.31
C ARG A 88 -3.92 -6.21 12.84
N ASN A 89 -3.71 -5.30 11.88
CA ASN A 89 -4.75 -4.43 11.39
C ASN A 89 -5.58 -5.14 10.31
N TYR A 90 -6.86 -5.36 10.60
CA TYR A 90 -7.80 -6.02 9.69
C TYR A 90 -7.87 -5.36 8.31
N ASN A 91 -7.84 -4.03 8.25
CA ASN A 91 -7.97 -3.32 6.97
C ASN A 91 -6.71 -3.46 6.11
N VAL A 92 -5.54 -3.63 6.74
CA VAL A 92 -4.29 -3.96 6.04
C VAL A 92 -4.39 -5.36 5.43
N ILE A 93 -4.86 -6.34 6.22
CA ILE A 93 -5.10 -7.71 5.72
C ILE A 93 -6.07 -7.69 4.54
N LEU A 94 -7.23 -7.04 4.69
CA LEU A 94 -8.23 -6.93 3.63
C LEU A 94 -7.65 -6.24 2.38
N GLY A 95 -6.85 -5.19 2.57
CA GLY A 95 -6.15 -4.51 1.48
C GLY A 95 -5.21 -5.43 0.73
N LEU A 96 -4.36 -6.17 1.44
CA LEU A 96 -3.45 -7.17 0.85
C LEU A 96 -4.22 -8.25 0.07
N VAL A 97 -5.32 -8.79 0.62
CA VAL A 97 -6.12 -9.84 -0.03
C VAL A 97 -6.80 -9.32 -1.32
N THR A 98 -7.28 -8.08 -1.30
CA THR A 98 -7.98 -7.48 -2.44
C THR A 98 -7.04 -6.94 -3.53
N ASN A 99 -5.75 -6.80 -3.24
CA ASN A 99 -4.78 -6.26 -4.17
C ASN A 99 -4.22 -7.35 -5.10
N THR A 100 -4.33 -7.12 -6.42
CA THR A 100 -3.87 -8.05 -7.47
C THR A 100 -2.36 -8.14 -7.58
N LYS A 101 -1.61 -7.18 -7.02
CA LYS A 101 -0.15 -7.20 -6.95
C LYS A 101 0.36 -7.98 -5.73
N THR A 102 -0.48 -8.30 -4.76
CA THR A 102 -0.07 -9.14 -3.64
C THR A 102 0.22 -10.54 -4.17
N PRO A 103 1.38 -11.13 -3.82
CA PRO A 103 1.73 -12.47 -4.27
C PRO A 103 0.63 -13.49 -3.93
N PRO A 104 0.19 -14.33 -4.89
CA PRO A 104 -0.99 -15.18 -4.72
C PRO A 104 -0.97 -16.05 -3.47
N GLY A 105 0.17 -16.63 -3.11
CA GLY A 105 0.31 -17.46 -1.91
C GLY A 105 0.04 -16.70 -0.61
N ILE A 106 0.43 -15.43 -0.55
CA ILE A 106 0.14 -14.55 0.59
C ILE A 106 -1.35 -14.22 0.62
N SER A 107 -1.91 -13.76 -0.50
CA SER A 107 -3.32 -13.34 -0.57
C SER A 107 -4.26 -14.48 -0.19
N VAL A 108 -4.00 -15.69 -0.70
CA VAL A 108 -4.82 -16.89 -0.42
C VAL A 108 -4.75 -17.29 1.05
N ALA A 109 -3.55 -17.28 1.66
CA ALA A 109 -3.39 -17.61 3.06
C ALA A 109 -4.17 -16.65 3.98
N LEU A 110 -4.12 -15.35 3.67
CA LEU A 110 -4.77 -14.29 4.44
C LEU A 110 -6.31 -14.28 4.33
N VAL A 111 -6.91 -14.99 3.36
CA VAL A 111 -8.38 -15.05 3.24
C VAL A 111 -9.03 -15.63 4.50
N ASN A 112 -8.36 -16.55 5.20
CA ASN A 112 -8.88 -17.19 6.42
C ASN A 112 -9.14 -16.19 7.56
N GLU A 113 -8.38 -15.09 7.60
CA GLU A 113 -8.47 -14.03 8.60
C GLU A 113 -9.68 -13.11 8.38
N LEU A 114 -10.39 -13.23 7.25
CA LEU A 114 -11.46 -12.32 6.89
C LEU A 114 -12.81 -12.68 7.52
N LYS A 115 -13.57 -11.62 7.82
CA LYS A 115 -14.94 -11.71 8.32
C LYS A 115 -15.88 -12.23 7.23
N THR A 116 -16.93 -12.94 7.64
CA THR A 116 -17.89 -13.58 6.73
C THR A 116 -18.52 -12.61 5.73
N ARG A 117 -18.78 -11.37 6.16
CA ARG A 117 -19.28 -10.30 5.29
C ARG A 117 -18.34 -10.02 4.12
N ASP A 118 -17.05 -9.86 4.39
CA ASP A 118 -16.06 -9.50 3.37
C ASP A 118 -15.75 -10.69 2.47
N LEU A 119 -15.77 -11.91 3.00
CA LEU A 119 -15.68 -13.13 2.19
C LEU A 119 -16.82 -13.19 1.16
N ALA A 120 -18.06 -12.87 1.55
CA ALA A 120 -19.22 -12.86 0.65
C ALA A 120 -19.10 -11.84 -0.48
N ILE A 121 -18.42 -10.71 -0.22
CA ILE A 121 -18.09 -9.71 -1.23
C ILE A 121 -16.97 -10.25 -2.14
N LEU A 122 -15.92 -10.84 -1.56
CA LEU A 122 -14.76 -11.36 -2.30
C LEU A 122 -15.11 -12.49 -3.26
N GLU A 123 -16.00 -13.43 -2.88
CA GLU A 123 -16.45 -14.50 -3.77
C GLU A 123 -17.04 -13.97 -5.09
N LYS A 124 -17.68 -12.79 -5.06
CA LYS A 124 -18.32 -12.19 -6.23
C LYS A 124 -17.42 -11.20 -6.97
N ASN A 125 -16.27 -10.85 -6.38
CA ASN A 125 -15.42 -9.79 -6.89
C ASN A 125 -14.53 -10.32 -8.03
N LYS A 126 -14.73 -9.76 -9.24
CA LYS A 126 -13.92 -10.10 -10.43
C LYS A 126 -12.56 -9.39 -10.46
N ASN A 127 -12.35 -8.41 -9.58
CA ASN A 127 -11.13 -7.62 -9.51
C ASN A 127 -10.04 -8.22 -8.61
N VAL A 128 -10.26 -9.39 -8.04
CA VAL A 128 -9.27 -10.13 -7.23
C VAL A 128 -8.84 -11.40 -7.94
N ILE A 129 -7.69 -11.93 -7.53
CA ILE A 129 -7.10 -13.16 -8.08
C ILE A 129 -8.05 -14.34 -7.88
N GLU A 130 -8.16 -15.25 -8.86
CA GLU A 130 -9.09 -16.38 -8.82
C GLU A 130 -8.92 -17.27 -7.58
N GLY A 131 -7.67 -17.51 -7.16
CA GLY A 131 -7.39 -18.29 -5.95
C GLY A 131 -8.00 -17.69 -4.68
N VAL A 132 -8.04 -16.36 -4.56
CA VAL A 132 -8.68 -15.65 -3.44
C VAL A 132 -10.19 -15.87 -3.48
N ARG A 133 -10.80 -15.74 -4.66
CA ARG A 133 -12.24 -15.93 -4.87
C ARG A 133 -12.67 -17.35 -4.54
N ALA A 134 -11.96 -18.35 -5.08
CA ALA A 134 -12.22 -19.76 -4.82
C ALA A 134 -12.08 -20.11 -3.33
N THR A 135 -11.05 -19.59 -2.66
CA THR A 135 -10.82 -19.81 -1.23
C THR A 135 -11.91 -19.16 -0.38
N ALA A 136 -12.30 -17.92 -0.69
CA ALA A 136 -13.40 -17.23 -0.01
C ALA A 136 -14.72 -18.01 -0.12
N LYS A 137 -15.04 -18.51 -1.33
CA LYS A 137 -16.21 -19.36 -1.56
C LYS A 137 -16.19 -20.64 -0.73
N LYS A 138 -15.04 -21.31 -0.65
CA LYS A 138 -14.86 -22.52 0.16
C LYS A 138 -15.12 -22.24 1.64
N ILE A 139 -14.54 -21.17 2.19
CA ILE A 139 -14.70 -20.80 3.60
C ILE A 139 -16.15 -20.42 3.92
N LEU A 140 -16.81 -19.65 3.05
CA LEU A 140 -18.23 -19.30 3.24
C LEU A 140 -19.14 -20.51 3.30
N ARG A 141 -18.92 -21.50 2.41
CA ARG A 141 -19.69 -22.75 2.43
C ARG A 141 -19.50 -23.50 3.74
N ALA A 142 -18.26 -23.61 4.21
CA ALA A 142 -17.95 -24.25 5.49
C ALA A 142 -18.64 -23.52 6.66
N ARG A 143 -18.60 -22.18 6.69
CA ARG A 143 -19.24 -21.38 7.76
C ARG A 143 -20.77 -21.41 7.76
N LYS A 144 -21.41 -21.75 6.64
CA LYS A 144 -22.88 -21.89 6.53
C LYS A 144 -23.39 -23.30 6.85
N ALA A 145 -22.50 -24.29 6.84
CA ALA A 145 -22.84 -25.67 7.15
C ALA A 145 -22.85 -25.96 8.66
N HIS A 146 -22.43 -24.98 9.46
CA HIS A 146 -22.52 -24.92 10.92
C HIS A 146 -23.54 -23.87 11.32
#